data_AF-A0A7S2XHT7-F1
#
_entry.id   AF-A0A7S2XHT7-F1
#
_cell.length_a   1.000
_cell.length_b   1.000
_cell.length_c   1.000
_cell.angle_alpha   90.00
_cell.angle_beta   90.00
_cell.angle_gamma   90.00
#
_symmetry.space_group_name_H-M   'P 1'
#
loop_
_entity.id
_entity.type
_entity.pdbx_description
1 polymer ?
#
loop_
_entity_poly.entity_id
_entity_poly.type
_entity_poly.pdbx_seq_one_letter_code
_entity_poly.pdbx_strand_id
1 'polypeptide(L)'
;NTAVKPSVGGNARKFKIKRGGEIKEVTMDMPKVKIQQNCEAMWVDIKNVTIPVETSDQQRHASILGAALTPDDKLTYANEFKVQAYCEYMIKDALKSLGLLNKVDTHLEFSMYLMKPDIVLVVKCQGRVFFAVEVKSPEVGDEKVFGNHAVAGQIWSYLYAMKASGNQCPIGAIMTYN
;
A
#
# COMPACT_ATOMS: atom_id res chain seq x y z
N ASN A 1 4.69 0.67 -26.09
CA ASN A 1 4.80 0.76 -24.62
C ASN A 1 4.74 2.21 -24.20
N THR A 2 3.53 2.73 -24.02
CA THR A 2 3.31 4.02 -23.38
C THR A 2 3.48 3.81 -21.88
N ALA A 3 4.53 4.39 -21.28
CA ALA A 3 4.73 4.35 -19.84
C ALA A 3 3.45 4.79 -19.14
N VAL A 4 2.92 3.93 -18.25
CA VAL A 4 1.70 4.22 -17.51
C VAL A 4 1.98 5.43 -16.64
N LYS A 5 1.22 6.52 -16.88
CA LYS A 5 1.43 7.78 -16.19
C LYS A 5 0.91 7.64 -14.75
N PRO A 6 1.77 7.69 -13.74
CA PRO A 6 1.36 7.50 -12.36
C PRO A 6 0.40 8.61 -11.91
N SER A 7 -0.56 8.28 -11.04
CA SER A 7 -1.60 9.19 -10.53
C SER A 7 -1.09 10.12 -9.42
N VAL A 8 0.03 10.80 -9.61
CA VAL A 8 0.89 11.16 -8.47
C VAL A 8 1.05 12.66 -8.18
N GLY A 9 1.37 12.94 -6.90
CA GLY A 9 1.46 14.23 -6.22
C GLY A 9 2.56 15.19 -6.69
N GLY A 10 2.70 16.32 -5.97
CA GLY A 10 3.41 17.53 -6.44
C GLY A 10 2.52 18.48 -7.25
N ASN A 11 1.31 18.04 -7.60
CA ASN A 11 0.26 18.80 -8.28
C ASN A 11 -0.92 19.04 -7.33
N ALA A 12 -1.67 20.11 -7.62
CA ALA A 12 -2.94 20.41 -6.99
C ALA A 12 -4.02 19.40 -7.46
N ARG A 13 -4.62 18.64 -6.54
CA ARG A 13 -5.69 17.69 -6.87
C ARG A 13 -7.04 18.40 -6.82
N LYS A 14 -7.77 18.39 -7.93
CA LYS A 14 -9.14 18.89 -8.01
C LYS A 14 -10.13 17.77 -7.72
N PHE A 15 -10.91 17.94 -6.67
CA PHE A 15 -11.96 17.02 -6.26
C PHE A 15 -13.32 17.67 -6.50
N LYS A 16 -14.25 16.93 -7.09
CA LYS A 16 -15.65 17.36 -7.21
C LYS A 16 -16.43 16.81 -6.03
N ILE A 17 -16.78 17.66 -5.08
CA ILE A 17 -17.56 17.29 -3.90
C ILE A 17 -19.02 17.69 -4.15
N LYS A 18 -19.93 16.73 -4.05
CA LYS A 18 -21.38 17.01 -4.12
C LYS A 18 -21.93 17.25 -2.71
N ARG A 19 -22.42 18.45 -2.43
CA ARG A 19 -23.13 18.79 -1.18
C ARG A 19 -24.46 19.46 -1.52
N GLY A 20 -25.57 18.89 -1.07
CA GLY A 20 -26.90 19.50 -1.22
C GLY A 20 -27.37 19.73 -2.66
N GLY A 21 -26.85 18.96 -3.64
CA GLY A 21 -27.19 19.11 -5.07
C GLY A 21 -26.17 19.91 -5.87
N GLU A 22 -25.31 20.70 -5.23
CA GLU A 22 -24.23 21.44 -5.89
C GLU A 22 -22.95 20.63 -5.97
N ILE A 23 -22.26 20.70 -7.12
CA ILE A 23 -20.91 20.14 -7.32
C ILE A 23 -19.91 21.27 -7.09
N LYS A 24 -19.14 21.19 -6.01
CA LYS A 24 -18.06 22.14 -5.69
C LYS A 24 -16.71 21.52 -6.02
N GLU A 25 -15.92 22.21 -6.83
CA GLU A 25 -14.54 21.81 -7.11
C GLU A 25 -13.63 22.31 -5.98
N VAL A 26 -12.94 21.39 -5.31
CA VAL A 26 -11.97 21.67 -4.25
C VAL A 26 -10.60 21.30 -4.76
N THR A 27 -9.72 22.29 -4.86
CA THR A 27 -8.32 22.09 -5.22
C THR A 27 -7.53 21.89 -3.92
N MET A 28 -6.84 20.76 -3.78
CA MET A 28 -5.99 20.45 -2.63
C MET A 28 -4.54 20.33 -3.09
N ASP A 29 -3.68 21.19 -2.56
CA ASP A 29 -2.26 21.13 -2.84
C ASP A 29 -1.64 19.96 -2.09
N MET A 30 -1.01 19.05 -2.83
CA MET A 30 -0.29 17.94 -2.24
C MET A 30 0.99 18.46 -1.58
N PRO A 31 1.28 18.09 -0.32
CA PRO A 31 2.43 18.63 0.41
C PRO A 31 3.74 18.15 -0.20
N LYS A 32 4.76 19.01 -0.14
CA LYS A 32 6.11 18.68 -0.57
C LYS A 32 6.70 17.67 0.42
N VAL A 33 6.93 16.45 -0.03
CA VAL A 33 7.56 15.39 0.77
C VAL A 33 9.05 15.38 0.51
N LYS A 34 9.86 15.35 1.58
CA LYS A 34 11.29 15.10 1.49
C LYS A 34 11.52 13.60 1.65
N ILE A 35 12.00 12.94 0.61
CA ILE A 35 12.41 11.54 0.69
C ILE A 35 13.72 11.48 1.48
N GLN A 36 13.71 10.78 2.61
CA GLN A 36 14.93 10.39 3.30
C GLN A 36 15.25 8.96 2.86
N GLN A 37 16.32 8.79 2.08
CA GLN A 37 16.85 7.48 1.79
C GLN A 37 17.72 7.04 2.97
N ASN A 38 17.29 6.02 3.70
CA ASN A 38 18.20 5.24 4.54
C ASN A 38 18.75 4.10 3.68
N CYS A 39 20.07 4.11 3.46
CA CYS A 39 20.78 3.07 2.72
C CYS A 39 21.20 1.89 3.61
N GLU A 40 20.92 1.94 4.92
CA GLU A 40 20.97 0.74 5.76
C GLU A 40 19.87 -0.20 5.30
N ALA A 41 20.26 -1.17 4.49
CA ALA A 41 19.34 -2.16 3.98
C ALA A 41 18.81 -2.98 5.16
N MET A 42 17.54 -2.77 5.50
CA MET A 42 16.86 -3.52 6.56
C MET A 42 16.70 -5.00 6.16
N TRP A 43 16.78 -5.30 4.85
CA TRP A 43 16.72 -6.63 4.23
C TRP A 43 17.56 -6.63 2.94
N VAL A 44 18.87 -6.93 3.03
CA VAL A 44 19.85 -6.67 1.95
C VAL A 44 19.83 -7.71 0.81
N ASP A 45 19.32 -8.92 1.02
CA ASP A 45 19.30 -9.96 -0.02
C ASP A 45 17.86 -10.43 -0.26
N ILE A 46 17.44 -10.54 -1.52
CA ILE A 46 16.11 -11.05 -1.91
C ILE A 46 15.90 -12.49 -1.42
N LYS A 47 16.99 -13.23 -1.21
CA LYS A 47 17.02 -14.56 -0.58
C LYS A 47 16.62 -14.53 0.90
N ASN A 48 16.73 -13.37 1.54
CA ASN A 48 16.35 -13.14 2.94
C ASN A 48 14.92 -12.59 3.06
N VAL A 49 14.26 -12.26 1.93
CA VAL A 49 12.82 -12.01 1.89
C VAL A 49 12.13 -13.37 1.93
N THR A 50 12.07 -13.93 3.13
CA THR A 50 11.33 -15.16 3.37
C THR A 50 9.86 -14.77 3.45
N ILE A 51 8.99 -15.29 2.57
CA ILE A 51 7.55 -15.22 2.82
C ILE A 51 7.37 -15.89 4.19
N PRO A 52 6.93 -15.15 5.22
CA PRO A 52 6.85 -15.72 6.55
C PRO A 52 5.73 -16.75 6.52
N VAL A 53 6.11 -18.01 6.38
CA VAL A 53 5.25 -19.17 6.55
C VAL A 53 5.51 -19.85 7.89
N GLU A 54 6.55 -19.41 8.60
CA GLU A 54 6.99 -19.97 9.86
C GLU A 54 6.58 -19.02 11.00
N THR A 55 5.88 -19.54 12.00
CA THR A 55 5.46 -18.78 13.18
C THR A 55 6.62 -18.50 14.12
N SER A 56 6.39 -17.64 15.12
CA SER A 56 7.31 -17.47 16.26
C SER A 56 7.67 -18.78 16.97
N ASP A 57 6.83 -19.80 16.81
CA ASP A 57 6.94 -21.11 17.46
C ASP A 57 7.52 -22.17 16.50
N GLN A 58 8.12 -21.75 15.37
CA GLN A 58 8.76 -22.60 14.35
C GLN A 58 7.80 -23.56 13.61
N GLN A 59 6.49 -23.30 13.66
CA GLN A 59 5.53 -24.08 12.87
C GLN A 59 5.35 -23.49 11.48
N ARG A 60 5.37 -24.34 10.46
CA ARG A 60 5.09 -23.93 9.08
C ARG A 60 3.60 -23.97 8.76
N HIS A 61 3.12 -22.93 8.11
CA HIS A 61 1.77 -22.81 7.61
C HIS A 61 1.75 -22.70 6.09
N ALA A 62 0.71 -23.26 5.46
CA ALA A 62 0.49 -23.07 4.03
C ALA A 62 0.30 -21.56 3.73
N SER A 63 1.06 -21.09 2.73
CA SER A 63 1.00 -19.72 2.21
C SER A 63 -0.27 -19.52 1.38
N ILE A 64 -1.00 -18.45 1.68
CA ILE A 64 -2.16 -17.97 0.94
C ILE A 64 -1.71 -17.48 -0.43
N LEU A 65 -0.61 -16.73 -0.50
CA LEU A 65 -0.04 -16.28 -1.78
C LEU A 65 0.40 -17.46 -2.64
N GLY A 66 1.14 -18.41 -2.05
CA GLY A 66 1.64 -19.59 -2.76
C GLY A 66 0.53 -20.48 -3.31
N ALA A 67 -0.62 -20.55 -2.63
CA ALA A 67 -1.79 -21.27 -3.13
C ALA A 67 -2.53 -20.52 -4.26
N ALA A 68 -2.41 -19.19 -4.32
CA ALA A 68 -3.07 -18.35 -5.31
C ALA A 68 -2.24 -18.17 -6.60
N LEU A 69 -0.91 -18.31 -6.53
CA LEU A 69 -0.03 -18.19 -7.69
C LEU A 69 -0.15 -19.40 -8.61
N THR A 70 -0.32 -19.15 -9.91
CA THR A 70 -0.19 -20.17 -10.95
C THR A 70 1.14 -20.02 -11.69
N PRO A 71 1.75 -21.11 -12.20
CA PRO A 71 3.04 -21.05 -12.91
C PRO A 71 3.06 -20.09 -14.11
N ASP A 72 1.91 -19.82 -14.71
CA ASP A 72 1.75 -18.97 -15.89
C ASP A 72 1.46 -17.50 -15.55
N ASP A 73 1.42 -17.14 -14.26
CA ASP A 73 1.14 -15.77 -13.83
C ASP A 73 2.29 -14.81 -14.18
N LYS A 74 2.08 -14.01 -15.23
CA LYS A 74 2.92 -12.85 -15.53
C LYS A 74 2.44 -11.65 -14.72
N LEU A 75 3.14 -11.35 -13.64
CA LEU A 75 2.91 -10.15 -12.82
C LEU A 75 3.25 -8.91 -13.65
N THR A 76 2.22 -8.23 -14.13
CA THR A 76 2.36 -7.02 -14.95
C THR A 76 1.35 -6.00 -14.44
N TYR A 77 1.73 -4.71 -14.39
CA TYR A 77 0.84 -3.64 -13.92
C TYR A 77 -0.40 -3.46 -14.80
N ALA A 78 -0.40 -4.03 -16.01
CA ALA A 78 -1.60 -4.14 -16.84
C ALA A 78 -2.76 -4.85 -16.10
N ASN A 79 -2.45 -5.68 -15.10
CA ASN A 79 -3.40 -6.37 -14.22
C ASN A 79 -3.30 -5.85 -12.77
N GLU A 80 -3.42 -4.54 -12.58
CA GLU A 80 -3.28 -3.85 -11.29
C GLU A 80 -4.05 -4.52 -10.15
N PHE A 81 -5.33 -4.88 -10.35
CA PHE A 81 -6.14 -5.57 -9.35
C PHE A 81 -5.57 -6.93 -8.91
N LYS A 82 -4.97 -7.67 -9.85
CA LYS A 82 -4.38 -8.99 -9.56
C LYS A 82 -3.11 -8.84 -8.73
N VAL A 83 -2.28 -7.85 -9.05
CA VAL A 83 -1.08 -7.53 -8.28
C VAL A 83 -1.46 -7.07 -6.87
N GLN A 84 -2.47 -6.19 -6.73
CA GLN A 84 -2.97 -5.76 -5.43
C GLN A 84 -3.47 -6.92 -4.58
N ALA A 85 -4.22 -7.86 -5.17
CA ALA A 85 -4.67 -9.08 -4.48
C ALA A 85 -3.50 -9.94 -4.00
N TYR A 86 -2.45 -10.11 -4.81
CA TYR A 86 -1.25 -10.86 -4.41
C TYR A 86 -0.46 -10.16 -3.31
N CYS A 87 -0.34 -8.83 -3.34
CA CYS A 87 0.21 -8.06 -2.22
C CYS A 87 -0.64 -8.26 -0.95
N GLU A 88 -1.97 -8.28 -1.06
CA GLU A 88 -2.86 -8.56 0.08
C GLU A 88 -2.65 -9.97 0.64
N TYR A 89 -2.49 -10.99 -0.21
CA TYR A 89 -2.20 -12.35 0.24
C TYR A 89 -0.86 -12.46 0.96
N MET A 90 0.16 -11.76 0.48
CA MET A 90 1.46 -11.65 1.16
C MET A 90 1.31 -11.03 2.56
N ILE A 91 0.49 -9.98 2.68
CA ILE A 91 0.20 -9.34 3.97
C ILE A 91 -0.55 -10.32 4.90
N LYS A 92 -1.53 -11.07 4.37
CA LYS A 92 -2.26 -12.08 5.16
C LYS A 92 -1.34 -13.19 5.66
N ASP A 93 -0.37 -13.63 4.85
CA ASP A 93 0.65 -14.59 5.27
C ASP A 93 1.52 -14.03 6.41
N ALA A 94 1.94 -12.77 6.30
CA ALA A 94 2.66 -12.09 7.39
C ALA A 94 1.83 -11.98 8.67
N LEU A 95 0.56 -11.57 8.57
CA LEU A 95 -0.35 -11.50 9.71
C LEU A 95 -0.57 -12.88 10.35
N LYS A 96 -0.69 -13.93 9.55
CA LYS A 96 -0.84 -15.31 10.03
C LYS A 96 0.39 -15.75 10.81
N SER A 97 1.59 -15.52 10.28
CA SER A 97 2.85 -15.90 10.93
C SER A 97 3.14 -15.10 12.21
N LEU A 98 2.61 -13.87 12.30
CA LEU A 98 2.63 -13.06 13.52
C LEU A 98 1.48 -13.39 14.50
N GLY A 99 0.58 -14.32 14.19
CA GLY A 99 -0.58 -14.64 15.04
C GLY A 99 -1.64 -13.53 15.11
N LEU A 100 -1.67 -12.63 14.12
CA LEU A 100 -2.52 -11.43 14.08
C LEU A 100 -3.78 -11.57 13.21
N LEU A 101 -3.95 -12.66 12.47
CA LEU A 101 -5.05 -12.85 11.51
C LEU A 101 -6.46 -12.72 12.15
N ASN A 102 -6.58 -13.08 13.44
CA ASN A 102 -7.84 -12.95 14.18
C ASN A 102 -8.06 -11.56 14.79
N LYS A 103 -7.06 -10.67 14.72
CA LYS A 103 -7.08 -9.32 15.32
C LYS A 103 -7.09 -8.22 14.26
N VAL A 104 -6.61 -8.51 13.06
CA VAL A 104 -6.42 -7.54 11.97
C VAL A 104 -7.14 -8.03 10.73
N ASP A 105 -7.93 -7.15 10.12
CA ASP A 105 -8.46 -7.33 8.77
C ASP A 105 -7.65 -6.53 7.75
N THR A 106 -7.65 -7.00 6.52
CA THR A 106 -7.15 -6.28 5.35
C THR A 106 -8.32 -5.89 4.47
N HIS A 107 -8.27 -4.68 3.91
CA HIS A 107 -9.26 -4.22 2.94
C HIS A 107 -8.55 -3.68 1.70
N LEU A 108 -8.96 -4.17 0.54
CA LEU A 108 -8.60 -3.57 -0.74
C LEU A 108 -9.42 -2.31 -0.97
N GLU A 109 -8.83 -1.33 -1.64
CA GLU A 109 -9.55 -0.22 -2.24
C GLU A 109 -10.42 0.60 -1.24
N PHE A 110 -9.97 0.69 0.00
CA PHE A 110 -10.68 1.39 1.07
C PHE A 110 -10.63 2.91 0.86
N SER A 111 -11.75 3.61 1.06
CA SER A 111 -11.79 5.07 0.93
C SER A 111 -11.64 5.75 2.29
N MET A 112 -10.59 6.55 2.44
CA MET A 112 -10.30 7.33 3.63
C MET A 112 -10.27 8.82 3.25
N TYR A 113 -11.27 9.58 3.71
CA TYR A 113 -11.55 10.94 3.22
C TYR A 113 -11.70 11.00 1.69
N LEU A 114 -10.80 11.71 1.00
CA LEU A 114 -10.76 11.86 -0.46
C LEU A 114 -9.67 11.00 -1.11
N MET A 115 -9.15 10.03 -0.36
CA MET A 115 -8.03 9.18 -0.76
C MET A 115 -8.44 7.71 -0.73
N LYS A 116 -7.81 6.92 -1.59
CA LYS A 116 -8.09 5.50 -1.74
C LYS A 116 -6.77 4.73 -1.78
N PRO A 117 -6.21 4.35 -0.61
CA PRO A 117 -5.07 3.45 -0.57
C PRO A 117 -5.44 2.10 -1.21
N ASP A 118 -4.45 1.45 -1.82
CA ASP A 118 -4.67 0.16 -2.47
C ASP A 118 -5.03 -0.93 -1.45
N ILE A 119 -4.34 -0.93 -0.30
CA ILE A 119 -4.61 -1.85 0.80
C ILE A 119 -4.53 -1.12 2.14
N VAL A 120 -5.43 -1.41 3.06
CA VAL A 120 -5.35 -0.95 4.46
C VAL A 120 -5.47 -2.12 5.44
N LEU A 121 -4.81 -1.99 6.59
CA LEU A 121 -4.95 -2.92 7.70
C LEU A 121 -5.72 -2.25 8.83
N VAL A 122 -6.71 -2.96 9.35
CA VAL A 122 -7.69 -2.48 10.33
C VAL A 122 -7.71 -3.40 11.54
N VAL A 123 -7.66 -2.82 12.74
CA VAL A 123 -7.87 -3.59 13.98
C VAL A 123 -9.35 -3.94 14.11
N LYS A 124 -9.69 -5.24 14.07
CA LYS A 124 -11.08 -5.77 14.07
C LYS A 124 -11.96 -5.15 15.14
N CYS A 125 -11.51 -5.16 16.39
CA CYS A 125 -12.33 -4.70 17.52
C CYS A 125 -12.48 -3.18 17.62
N GLN A 126 -11.71 -2.40 16.85
CA GLN A 126 -11.67 -0.94 16.97
C GLN A 126 -12.06 -0.22 15.67
N GLY A 127 -12.16 -0.93 14.54
CA GLY A 127 -12.35 -0.33 13.22
C GLY A 127 -11.25 0.68 12.84
N ARG A 128 -10.11 0.64 13.55
CA ARG A 128 -9.03 1.62 13.41
C ARG A 128 -8.04 1.17 12.35
N VAL A 129 -7.87 2.00 11.32
CA VAL A 129 -6.81 1.84 10.33
C VAL A 129 -5.48 2.20 10.98
N PHE A 130 -4.51 1.28 10.90
CA PHE A 130 -3.17 1.51 11.46
C PHE A 130 -2.03 1.40 10.45
N PHE A 131 -2.28 0.77 9.31
CA PHE A 131 -1.30 0.57 8.26
C PHE A 131 -1.96 0.79 6.89
N ALA A 132 -1.28 1.51 5.99
CA ALA A 132 -1.70 1.67 4.60
C ALA A 132 -0.60 1.21 3.64
N VAL A 133 -0.98 0.57 2.55
CA VAL A 133 -0.09 0.10 1.50
C VAL A 133 -0.50 0.73 0.18
N GLU A 134 0.46 1.31 -0.51
CA GLU A 134 0.33 1.71 -1.91
C GLU A 134 1.12 0.71 -2.78
N VAL A 135 0.44 0.11 -3.74
CA VAL A 135 1.03 -0.78 -4.73
C VAL A 135 1.35 0.03 -5.98
N LYS A 136 2.59 -0.08 -6.48
CA LYS A 136 3.06 0.65 -7.65
C LYS A 136 3.91 -0.23 -8.54
N SER A 137 3.80 0.01 -9.85
CA SER A 137 4.75 -0.51 -10.85
C SER A 137 6.19 -0.11 -10.47
N PRO A 138 7.20 -0.98 -10.70
CA PRO A 138 8.60 -0.61 -10.50
C PRO A 138 9.02 0.53 -11.43
N GLU A 139 8.41 0.58 -12.62
CA GLU A 139 8.57 1.64 -13.62
C GLU A 139 7.49 2.70 -13.41
N VAL A 140 7.88 3.87 -12.91
CA VAL A 140 7.00 5.01 -12.64
C VAL A 140 7.46 6.17 -13.54
N GLY A 141 7.18 6.07 -14.84
CA GLY A 141 7.79 6.95 -15.84
C GLY A 141 9.30 6.71 -15.98
N ASP A 142 10.09 7.77 -16.09
CA ASP A 142 11.56 7.69 -16.20
C ASP A 142 12.26 7.49 -14.84
N GLU A 143 11.52 7.50 -13.73
CA GLU A 143 12.05 7.39 -12.36
C GLU A 143 11.71 6.04 -11.72
N LYS A 144 12.60 5.56 -10.84
CA LYS A 144 12.33 4.38 -10.00
C LYS A 144 11.28 4.73 -8.93
N VAL A 145 10.36 3.81 -8.67
CA VAL A 145 9.26 3.97 -7.69
C VAL A 145 9.69 4.53 -6.32
N PHE A 146 10.79 4.03 -5.76
CA PHE A 146 11.27 4.44 -4.43
C PHE A 146 11.96 5.81 -4.40
N GLY A 147 12.27 6.40 -5.56
CA GLY A 147 12.78 7.77 -5.69
C GLY A 147 11.71 8.79 -6.08
N ASN A 148 10.49 8.33 -6.36
CA ASN A 148 9.45 9.18 -6.91
C ASN A 148 8.71 9.98 -5.82
N HIS A 149 8.87 11.30 -5.84
CA HIS A 149 8.25 12.24 -4.88
C HIS A 149 6.73 12.13 -4.82
N ALA A 150 6.15 11.75 -5.94
CA ALA A 150 4.75 11.83 -6.16
C ALA A 150 4.07 10.54 -5.59
N VAL A 151 4.76 9.39 -5.61
CA VAL A 151 4.43 8.19 -4.82
C VAL A 151 4.61 8.45 -3.31
N ALA A 152 5.72 9.07 -2.91
CA ALA A 152 5.95 9.45 -1.51
C ALA A 152 4.86 10.38 -0.97
N GLY A 153 4.38 11.31 -1.81
CA GLY A 153 3.25 12.20 -1.53
C GLY A 153 1.95 11.45 -1.23
N GLN A 154 1.63 10.39 -1.97
CA GLN A 154 0.43 9.58 -1.73
C GLN A 154 0.47 8.91 -0.35
N ILE A 155 1.56 8.21 -0.04
CA ILE A 155 1.73 7.56 1.26
C ILE A 155 1.65 8.58 2.38
N TRP A 156 2.35 9.71 2.27
CA TRP A 156 2.30 10.76 3.28
C TRP A 156 0.87 11.22 3.58
N SER A 157 0.04 11.41 2.54
CA SER A 157 -1.33 11.85 2.71
C SER A 157 -2.20 10.79 3.41
N TYR A 158 -1.96 9.50 3.17
CA TYR A 158 -2.62 8.42 3.92
C TYR A 158 -2.23 8.44 5.39
N LEU A 159 -0.93 8.58 5.69
CA LEU A 159 -0.42 8.67 7.07
C LEU A 159 -1.00 9.88 7.80
N TYR A 160 -1.10 11.02 7.11
CA TYR A 160 -1.70 12.22 7.66
C TYR A 160 -3.19 12.04 7.97
N ALA A 161 -3.96 11.43 7.06
CA ALA A 161 -5.37 11.11 7.30
C ALA A 161 -5.57 10.14 8.47
N MET A 162 -4.73 9.11 8.59
CA MET A 162 -4.74 8.21 9.75
C MET A 162 -4.43 8.96 11.04
N LYS A 163 -3.45 9.87 11.02
CA LYS A 163 -3.11 10.70 12.19
C LYS A 163 -4.28 11.60 12.60
N ALA A 164 -4.92 12.24 11.64
CA ALA A 164 -6.11 13.06 11.87
C ALA A 164 -7.28 12.24 12.42
N SER A 165 -7.34 10.94 12.10
CA SER A 165 -8.33 9.98 12.62
C SER A 165 -7.97 9.42 14.01
N GLY A 166 -6.94 9.95 14.66
CA GLY A 166 -6.53 9.56 16.02
C GLY A 166 -5.45 8.48 16.10
N ASN A 167 -4.85 8.08 14.98
CA ASN A 167 -3.70 7.17 15.01
C ASN A 167 -2.41 7.93 15.38
N GLN A 168 -1.85 7.65 16.55
CA GLN A 168 -0.65 8.34 17.04
C GLN A 168 0.61 8.04 16.21
N CYS A 169 0.71 6.80 15.70
CA CYS A 169 1.88 6.32 14.95
C CYS A 169 1.40 5.64 13.67
N PRO A 170 0.93 6.41 12.66
CA PRO A 170 0.53 5.84 11.39
C PRO A 170 1.75 5.29 10.67
N ILE A 171 1.64 4.07 10.14
CA ILE A 171 2.69 3.41 9.38
C ILE A 171 2.14 3.11 7.99
N GLY A 172 3.01 3.04 7.00
CA GLY A 172 2.63 2.57 5.68
C GLY A 172 3.81 2.06 4.89
N ALA A 173 3.52 1.41 3.78
CA ALA A 173 4.52 0.84 2.89
C ALA A 173 4.18 1.11 1.44
N ILE A 174 5.22 1.19 0.61
CA ILE A 174 5.10 1.12 -0.84
C ILE A 174 5.50 -0.30 -1.22
N MET A 175 4.61 -1.03 -1.88
CA MET A 175 4.89 -2.35 -2.43
C MET A 175 5.02 -2.27 -3.94
N THR A 176 5.94 -3.06 -4.47
CA THR A 176 6.15 -3.22 -5.91
C THR A 176 6.38 -4.68 -6.22
N TYR A 177 6.33 -5.05 -7.49
CA TYR A 177 6.59 -6.40 -7.98
C TYR A 177 7.81 -6.37 -8.91
N ASN A 178 8.50 -7.50 -9.03
CA ASN A 178 9.63 -7.68 -9.94
C ASN A 178 9.17 -8.16 -11.31
#